data_AF-A0AAJ8M3N8-F1
#
_entry.id   AF-A0AAJ8M3N8-F1
#
_cell.length_a   1.000
_cell.length_b   1.000
_cell.length_c   1.000
_cell.angle_alpha   90.00
_cell.angle_beta   90.00
_cell.angle_gamma   90.00
#
_symmetry.space_group_name_H-M   'P 1'
#
loop_
_entity.id
_entity.type
_entity.pdbx_description
1 polymer ?
#
loop_
_entity_poly.entity_id
_entity_poly.type
_entity_poly.pdbx_seq_one_letter_code
_entity_poly.pdbx_strand_id
1 'polypeptide(L)'
;MGRFTEYSVIGRTLPTENTPEPKLYRMRIFAPNEVVAKSRYWYYLRQLKKAKKANGEIVAINVIHEKKPLKVKNFAIWLRYDSRSGTHNMVKEFRALSRAEAVEAMYQDMAARHRARFRNVQILRVAEIEKKEDIRRPYIKQLLEPGLKFPLPHRRTKSKAWYAANRPVSGFHPIHSSHDYMLPGLKLVYPISNKMMNVLYWVNGLIKAVD
;
A
#
# COMPACT_ATOMS: atom_id res chain seq x y z
N MET A 1 -10.95 3.88 -11.16
CA MET A 1 -11.61 2.63 -10.72
C MET A 1 -12.12 2.88 -9.31
N GLY A 2 -13.35 2.45 -8.96
CA GLY A 2 -13.88 2.64 -7.61
C GLY A 2 -13.19 1.78 -6.56
N ARG A 3 -13.51 2.03 -5.28
CA ARG A 3 -13.01 1.27 -4.13
C ARG A 3 -13.28 -0.22 -4.31
N PHE A 4 -12.27 -1.06 -4.07
CA PHE A 4 -12.42 -2.50 -4.18
C PHE A 4 -13.17 -3.07 -2.98
N THR A 5 -14.04 -4.04 -3.26
CA THR A 5 -14.68 -4.91 -2.28
C THR A 5 -14.22 -6.33 -2.53
N GLU A 6 -14.08 -7.11 -1.46
CA GLU A 6 -13.73 -8.51 -1.57
C GLU A 6 -14.99 -9.37 -1.57
N TYR A 7 -15.08 -10.28 -2.55
CA TYR A 7 -16.19 -11.20 -2.71
C TYR A 7 -15.71 -12.64 -2.61
N SER A 8 -16.45 -13.46 -1.88
CA SER A 8 -16.47 -14.92 -2.02
C SER A 8 -17.46 -15.26 -3.12
N VAL A 9 -16.98 -15.72 -4.28
CA VAL A 9 -17.84 -16.18 -5.37
C VAL A 9 -17.77 -17.71 -5.43
N ILE A 10 -18.93 -18.36 -5.38
CA ILE A 10 -19.07 -19.81 -5.46
C ILE A 10 -19.89 -20.14 -6.70
N GLY A 11 -19.43 -21.07 -7.52
CA GLY A 11 -20.15 -21.53 -8.69
C GLY A 11 -19.80 -22.97 -9.05
N ARG A 12 -20.57 -23.53 -9.99
CA ARG A 12 -20.40 -24.89 -10.51
C ARG A 12 -20.79 -24.94 -11.98
N THR A 13 -20.46 -26.04 -12.64
CA THR A 13 -21.09 -26.39 -13.92
C THR A 13 -22.54 -26.78 -13.68
N LEU A 14 -23.39 -26.65 -14.70
CA LEU A 14 -24.77 -27.09 -14.59
C LEU A 14 -24.81 -28.61 -14.32
N PRO A 15 -25.72 -29.08 -13.43
CA PRO A 15 -25.98 -30.50 -13.27
C PRO A 15 -26.39 -31.15 -14.59
N THR A 16 -25.90 -32.36 -14.84
CA THR A 16 -26.29 -33.21 -15.98
C THR A 16 -26.71 -34.58 -15.48
N GLU A 17 -27.40 -35.38 -16.29
CA GLU A 17 -27.80 -36.74 -15.91
C GLU A 17 -26.60 -37.60 -15.47
N ASN A 18 -25.46 -37.44 -16.15
CA ASN A 18 -24.21 -38.13 -15.83
C ASN A 18 -23.51 -37.60 -14.57
N THR A 19 -23.82 -36.37 -14.14
CA THR A 19 -23.19 -35.73 -12.98
C THR A 19 -24.21 -34.80 -12.30
N PRO A 20 -25.13 -35.36 -11.49
CA PRO A 20 -26.19 -34.59 -10.85
C PRO A 20 -25.67 -33.65 -9.76
N GLU A 21 -24.50 -33.96 -9.18
CA GLU A 21 -23.85 -33.14 -8.15
C GLU A 21 -22.46 -32.64 -8.61
N PRO A 22 -22.39 -31.59 -9.45
CA PRO A 22 -21.12 -31.04 -9.87
C PRO A 22 -20.35 -30.40 -8.72
N LYS A 23 -19.01 -30.52 -8.78
CA LYS A 23 -18.10 -29.93 -7.80
C LYS A 23 -18.27 -28.40 -7.73
N LEU A 24 -18.39 -27.89 -6.51
CA LEU A 24 -18.42 -26.46 -6.22
C LEU A 24 -16.99 -25.89 -6.22
N TYR A 25 -16.82 -24.76 -6.91
CA TYR A 25 -15.59 -23.99 -6.90
C TYR A 25 -15.81 -22.66 -6.20
N ARG A 26 -14.86 -22.26 -5.35
CA ARG A 26 -14.88 -21.01 -4.59
C ARG A 26 -13.67 -20.17 -4.93
N MET A 27 -13.88 -18.88 -5.19
CA MET A 27 -12.80 -17.92 -5.39
C MET A 27 -13.01 -16.67 -4.54
N ARG A 28 -11.90 -16.08 -4.11
CA ARG A 28 -11.87 -14.74 -3.50
C ARG A 28 -11.53 -13.75 -4.58
N ILE A 29 -12.40 -12.78 -4.82
CA ILE A 29 -12.28 -11.83 -5.93
C ILE A 29 -12.37 -10.42 -5.39
N PHE A 30 -11.40 -9.58 -5.76
CA PHE A 30 -11.42 -8.16 -5.48
C PHE A 30 -12.01 -7.43 -6.68
N ALA A 31 -13.16 -6.78 -6.50
CA ALA A 31 -13.88 -6.10 -7.56
C ALA A 31 -14.61 -4.85 -7.02
N PRO A 32 -14.88 -3.85 -7.87
CA PRO A 32 -15.65 -2.67 -7.45
C PRO A 32 -17.13 -2.98 -7.19
N ASN A 33 -17.68 -4.03 -7.81
CA ASN A 33 -19.06 -4.46 -7.64
C ASN A 33 -19.21 -5.96 -7.96
N GLU A 34 -20.40 -6.51 -7.68
CA GLU A 34 -20.72 -7.92 -7.90
C GLU A 34 -20.64 -8.34 -9.37
N VAL A 35 -21.06 -7.48 -10.31
CA VAL A 35 -21.05 -7.81 -11.74
C VAL A 35 -19.63 -8.08 -12.22
N VAL A 36 -18.69 -7.23 -11.84
CA VAL A 36 -17.26 -7.42 -12.14
C VAL A 36 -16.71 -8.64 -11.40
N ALA A 37 -17.16 -8.92 -10.17
CA ALA A 37 -16.76 -10.12 -9.44
C ALA A 37 -17.19 -11.40 -10.19
N LYS A 38 -18.46 -11.48 -10.62
CA LYS A 38 -18.99 -12.61 -11.42
C LYS A 38 -18.24 -12.74 -12.75
N SER A 39 -17.95 -11.64 -13.42
CA SER A 39 -17.17 -11.63 -14.68
C SER A 39 -15.76 -12.20 -14.48
N ARG A 40 -15.04 -11.74 -13.46
CA ARG A 40 -13.70 -12.23 -13.12
C ARG A 40 -13.70 -13.69 -12.69
N TYR A 41 -14.74 -14.14 -11.98
CA TYR A 41 -14.91 -15.54 -11.59
C TYR A 41 -14.89 -16.46 -12.82
N TRP A 42 -15.75 -16.16 -13.81
CA TRP A 42 -15.80 -16.94 -15.04
C TRP A 42 -14.51 -16.86 -15.86
N TYR A 43 -13.85 -15.69 -15.87
CA TYR A 43 -12.55 -15.54 -16.53
C TYR A 43 -11.50 -16.53 -15.96
N TYR A 44 -11.36 -16.58 -14.63
CA TYR A 44 -10.40 -17.49 -13.99
C TYR A 44 -10.85 -18.94 -14.05
N LEU A 45 -12.13 -19.23 -13.84
CA LEU A 45 -12.63 -20.61 -13.87
C LEU A 45 -12.47 -21.25 -15.25
N ARG A 46 -12.61 -20.46 -16.34
CA ARG A 46 -12.32 -20.92 -17.70
C ARG A 46 -10.87 -21.36 -17.86
N GLN A 47 -9.93 -20.62 -17.28
CA GLN A 47 -8.49 -20.94 -17.36
C GLN A 47 -8.13 -22.17 -16.51
N LEU A 48 -8.75 -22.33 -15.35
CA LEU A 48 -8.39 -23.40 -14.40
C LEU A 48 -9.13 -24.72 -14.65
N LYS A 49 -10.39 -24.67 -15.08
CA LYS A 49 -11.29 -25.84 -15.15
C LYS A 49 -12.04 -25.97 -16.49
N LYS A 50 -11.71 -25.14 -17.48
CA LYS A 50 -12.37 -25.11 -18.81
C LYS A 50 -13.91 -24.92 -18.75
N ALA A 51 -14.45 -24.52 -17.60
CA ALA A 51 -15.87 -24.24 -17.44
C ALA A 51 -16.21 -22.85 -17.98
N LYS A 52 -17.36 -22.73 -18.65
CA LYS A 52 -17.84 -21.48 -19.26
C LYS A 52 -19.12 -21.02 -18.58
N LYS A 53 -19.36 -19.71 -18.59
CA LYS A 53 -20.59 -19.09 -18.05
C LYS A 53 -21.87 -19.69 -18.65
N ALA A 54 -21.85 -20.10 -19.92
CA ALA A 54 -23.02 -20.66 -20.59
C ALA A 54 -23.47 -22.02 -20.00
N ASN A 55 -22.52 -22.82 -19.51
CA ASN A 55 -22.77 -24.19 -19.01
C ASN A 55 -22.55 -24.27 -17.49
N GLY A 56 -22.73 -23.16 -16.79
CA GLY A 56 -22.49 -23.10 -15.36
C GLY A 56 -23.25 -21.97 -14.70
N GLU A 57 -23.39 -22.09 -13.40
CA GLU A 57 -24.14 -21.17 -12.57
C GLU A 57 -23.30 -20.69 -11.39
N ILE A 58 -23.62 -19.49 -10.90
CA ILE A 58 -23.07 -18.96 -9.66
C ILE A 58 -24.08 -19.29 -8.56
N VAL A 59 -23.67 -20.11 -7.62
CA VAL A 59 -24.50 -20.59 -6.51
C VAL A 59 -24.61 -19.53 -5.43
N ALA A 60 -23.51 -18.85 -5.11
CA ALA A 60 -23.50 -17.81 -4.09
C ALA A 60 -22.47 -16.73 -4.38
N ILE A 61 -22.79 -15.51 -3.99
CA ILE A 61 -21.86 -14.38 -3.92
C ILE A 61 -22.01 -13.72 -2.56
N ASN A 62 -20.92 -13.60 -1.82
CA ASN A 62 -20.93 -13.01 -0.48
C ASN A 62 -19.81 -12.00 -0.37
N VAL A 63 -20.09 -10.83 0.18
CA VAL A 63 -19.06 -9.86 0.54
C VAL A 63 -18.27 -10.39 1.75
N ILE A 64 -16.94 -10.37 1.65
CA ILE A 64 -16.05 -10.70 2.76
C ILE A 64 -15.60 -9.39 3.41
N HIS A 65 -16.04 -9.18 4.64
CA HIS A 65 -15.55 -8.08 5.47
C HIS A 65 -14.26 -8.48 6.22
N GLU A 66 -13.42 -7.49 6.46
CA GLU A 66 -12.17 -7.69 7.19
C GLU A 66 -12.47 -7.90 8.68
N LYS A 67 -11.91 -8.96 9.29
CA LYS A 67 -12.21 -9.35 10.68
C LYS A 67 -11.86 -8.26 11.70
N LYS A 68 -10.76 -7.55 11.47
CA LYS A 68 -10.25 -6.47 12.34
C LYS A 68 -9.93 -5.26 11.46
N PRO A 69 -10.92 -4.39 11.16
CA PRO A 69 -10.76 -3.30 10.20
C PRO A 69 -9.98 -2.11 10.73
N LEU A 70 -9.79 -1.99 12.06
CA LEU A 70 -9.02 -0.91 12.67
C LEU A 70 -7.57 -1.30 12.98
N LYS A 71 -7.22 -2.59 12.80
CA LYS A 71 -5.86 -3.09 13.04
C LYS A 71 -5.02 -2.90 11.78
N VAL A 72 -3.90 -2.18 11.91
CA VAL A 72 -2.92 -2.10 10.82
C VAL A 72 -2.20 -3.44 10.66
N LYS A 73 -2.13 -3.91 9.42
CA LYS A 73 -1.56 -5.19 9.04
C LYS A 73 -0.57 -5.01 7.88
N ASN A 74 0.31 -5.98 7.73
CA ASN A 74 1.20 -6.06 6.57
C ASN A 74 0.71 -7.23 5.70
N PHE A 75 0.62 -7.02 4.40
CA PHE A 75 0.11 -8.00 3.45
C PHE A 75 1.15 -8.28 2.38
N ALA A 76 1.36 -9.55 2.07
CA ALA A 76 2.04 -9.98 0.85
C ALA A 76 1.00 -10.27 -0.24
N ILE A 77 1.23 -9.72 -1.42
CA ILE A 77 0.43 -9.94 -2.62
C ILE A 77 1.31 -10.57 -3.68
N TRP A 78 1.01 -11.81 -4.03
CA TRP A 78 1.58 -12.49 -5.17
C TRP A 78 0.69 -12.19 -6.37
N LEU A 79 1.29 -11.65 -7.42
CA LEU A 79 0.57 -11.27 -8.63
C LEU A 79 1.33 -11.72 -9.86
N ARG A 80 0.58 -12.03 -10.91
CA ARG A 80 1.07 -12.15 -12.26
C ARG A 80 0.60 -10.94 -13.04
N TYR A 81 1.47 -10.34 -13.84
CA TYR A 81 1.07 -9.23 -14.69
C TYR A 81 1.65 -9.32 -16.09
N ASP A 82 0.92 -8.76 -17.03
CA ASP A 82 1.30 -8.67 -18.43
C ASP A 82 1.87 -7.27 -18.70
N SER A 83 3.18 -7.24 -18.99
CA SER A 83 3.87 -6.06 -19.50
C SER A 83 3.67 -5.92 -21.02
N ARG A 84 4.36 -4.96 -21.65
CA ARG A 84 4.36 -4.84 -23.12
C ARG A 84 5.14 -5.95 -23.81
N SER A 85 6.12 -6.54 -23.13
CA SER A 85 7.09 -7.48 -23.71
C SER A 85 6.94 -8.91 -23.19
N GLY A 86 6.13 -9.14 -22.16
CA GLY A 86 6.00 -10.46 -21.56
C GLY A 86 5.19 -10.48 -20.27
N THR A 87 4.94 -11.68 -19.75
CA THR A 87 4.18 -11.91 -18.52
C THR A 87 5.14 -12.25 -17.38
N HIS A 88 5.01 -11.57 -16.24
CA HIS A 88 5.93 -11.73 -15.11
C HIS A 88 5.18 -11.95 -13.80
N ASN A 89 5.80 -12.75 -12.93
CA ASN A 89 5.34 -12.92 -11.55
C ASN A 89 6.04 -11.89 -10.65
N MET A 90 5.33 -11.39 -9.66
CA MET A 90 5.86 -10.42 -8.72
C MET A 90 5.23 -10.60 -7.35
N VAL A 91 6.01 -10.31 -6.31
CA VAL A 91 5.52 -10.21 -4.94
C VAL A 91 5.70 -8.78 -4.48
N LYS A 92 4.62 -8.15 -4.02
CA LYS A 92 4.67 -6.84 -3.38
C LYS A 92 4.07 -6.91 -1.99
N GLU A 93 4.61 -6.09 -1.09
CA GLU A 93 4.14 -6.02 0.28
C GLU A 93 3.50 -4.64 0.50
N PHE A 94 2.39 -4.61 1.23
CA PHE A 94 1.64 -3.39 1.53
C PHE A 94 1.27 -3.35 3.00
N ARG A 95 1.30 -2.16 3.60
CA ARG A 95 0.80 -1.90 4.96
C ARG A 95 -0.57 -1.23 4.85
N ALA A 96 -1.61 -1.89 5.35
CA ALA A 96 -3.00 -1.44 5.19
C ALA A 96 -3.90 -1.96 6.34
N LEU A 97 -5.14 -1.46 6.41
CA LEU A 97 -6.13 -1.91 7.39
C LEU A 97 -6.91 -3.15 6.92
N SER A 98 -7.04 -3.33 5.61
CA SER A 98 -7.77 -4.45 5.01
C SER A 98 -7.10 -5.00 3.76
N ARG A 99 -7.47 -6.23 3.37
CA ARG A 99 -6.96 -6.85 2.13
C ARG A 99 -7.46 -6.13 0.88
N ALA A 100 -8.68 -5.60 0.91
CA ALA A 100 -9.23 -4.82 -0.18
C ALA A 100 -8.45 -3.51 -0.42
N GLU A 101 -8.10 -2.80 0.65
CA GLU A 101 -7.26 -1.60 0.59
C GLU A 101 -5.83 -1.91 0.12
N ALA A 102 -5.23 -3.01 0.60
CA ALA A 102 -3.92 -3.46 0.13
C ALA A 102 -3.93 -3.75 -1.38
N VAL A 103 -4.99 -4.38 -1.88
CA VAL A 103 -5.18 -4.66 -3.32
C VAL A 103 -5.41 -3.38 -4.12
N GLU A 104 -6.14 -2.42 -3.57
CA GLU A 104 -6.31 -1.10 -4.20
C GLU A 104 -4.98 -0.38 -4.34
N ALA A 105 -4.19 -0.30 -3.26
CA ALA A 105 -2.84 0.26 -3.28
C ALA A 105 -1.94 -0.46 -4.29
N MET A 106 -2.05 -1.79 -4.38
CA MET A 106 -1.33 -2.59 -5.38
C MET A 106 -1.72 -2.20 -6.81
N TYR A 107 -3.00 -2.05 -7.12
CA TYR A 107 -3.42 -1.62 -8.46
C TYR A 107 -2.91 -0.21 -8.81
N GLN A 108 -2.91 0.72 -7.85
CA GLN A 108 -2.36 2.07 -8.07
C GLN A 108 -0.85 2.03 -8.31
N ASP A 109 -0.13 1.26 -7.50
CA ASP A 109 1.30 1.05 -7.63
C ASP A 109 1.70 0.40 -8.97
N MET A 110 0.95 -0.62 -9.40
CA MET A 110 1.13 -1.29 -10.69
C MET A 110 0.83 -0.37 -11.88
N ALA A 111 -0.20 0.47 -11.77
CA ALA A 111 -0.52 1.47 -12.77
C ALA A 111 0.56 2.56 -12.86
N ALA A 112 1.06 3.05 -11.73
CA ALA A 112 2.05 4.12 -11.68
C ALA A 112 3.44 3.66 -12.15
N ARG A 113 3.95 2.54 -11.62
CA ARG A 113 5.33 2.10 -11.86
C ARG A 113 5.49 1.26 -13.11
N HIS A 114 4.48 0.46 -13.47
CA HIS A 114 4.57 -0.50 -14.57
C HIS A 114 3.55 -0.24 -15.68
N ARG A 115 2.72 0.81 -15.57
CA ARG A 115 1.62 1.12 -16.50
C ARG A 115 0.67 -0.07 -16.71
N ALA A 116 0.60 -0.97 -15.72
CA ALA A 116 -0.21 -2.17 -15.78
C ALA A 116 -1.66 -1.80 -15.41
N ARG A 117 -2.56 -1.98 -16.38
CA ARG A 117 -4.00 -1.75 -16.19
C ARG A 117 -4.63 -2.92 -15.43
N PHE A 118 -5.80 -2.69 -14.84
CA PHE A 118 -6.55 -3.71 -14.09
C PHE A 118 -6.67 -5.05 -14.83
N ARG A 119 -6.98 -5.01 -16.14
CA ARG A 119 -7.12 -6.23 -16.96
C ARG A 119 -5.82 -7.05 -17.10
N ASN A 120 -4.66 -6.41 -17.00
CA ASN A 120 -3.35 -7.01 -17.18
C ASN A 120 -2.73 -7.51 -15.86
N VAL A 121 -3.44 -7.42 -14.74
CA VAL A 121 -2.95 -7.88 -13.43
C VAL A 121 -3.88 -8.95 -12.89
N GLN A 122 -3.28 -10.07 -12.50
CA GLN A 122 -3.93 -11.25 -11.96
C GLN A 122 -3.38 -11.47 -10.55
N ILE A 123 -4.25 -11.49 -9.55
CA ILE A 123 -3.85 -11.72 -8.16
C ILE A 123 -3.84 -13.22 -7.92
N LEU A 124 -2.68 -13.75 -7.55
CA LEU A 124 -2.50 -15.18 -7.27
C LEU A 124 -2.84 -15.49 -5.82
N ARG A 125 -2.35 -14.66 -4.89
CA ARG A 125 -2.57 -14.82 -3.45
C ARG A 125 -2.45 -13.48 -2.74
N VAL A 126 -3.25 -13.31 -1.69
CA VAL A 126 -3.12 -12.23 -0.71
C VAL A 126 -3.04 -12.89 0.66
N ALA A 127 -1.98 -12.64 1.41
CA ALA A 127 -1.81 -13.15 2.76
C ALA A 127 -1.36 -12.03 3.71
N GLU A 128 -1.87 -12.06 4.94
CA GLU A 128 -1.33 -11.27 6.04
C GLU A 128 0.03 -11.85 6.45
N ILE A 129 1.00 -10.99 6.70
CA ILE A 129 2.30 -11.33 7.26
C ILE A 129 2.21 -11.05 8.76
N GLU A 130 2.25 -12.11 9.58
CA GLU A 130 2.06 -12.01 11.02
C GLU A 130 3.36 -11.63 11.76
N LYS A 131 4.48 -12.22 11.34
CA LYS A 131 5.80 -12.02 11.94
C LYS A 131 6.51 -10.84 11.29
N LYS A 132 7.26 -10.06 12.09
CA LYS A 132 7.98 -8.88 11.57
C LYS A 132 9.17 -9.28 10.70
N GLU A 133 9.76 -10.43 10.99
CA GLU A 133 10.96 -10.99 10.38
C GLU A 133 10.71 -11.44 8.94
N ASP A 134 9.47 -11.86 8.65
CA ASP A 134 9.03 -12.35 7.33
C ASP A 134 8.84 -11.23 6.30
N ILE A 135 8.86 -9.97 6.74
CA ILE A 135 8.73 -8.80 5.87
C ILE A 135 10.03 -8.60 5.11
N ARG A 136 9.98 -8.61 3.78
CA ARG A 136 11.19 -8.57 2.94
C ARG A 136 11.46 -7.18 2.38
N ARG A 137 10.45 -6.30 2.30
CA ARG A 137 10.60 -4.99 1.64
C ARG A 137 11.12 -3.91 2.59
N PRO A 138 12.24 -3.24 2.27
CA PRO A 138 12.89 -2.29 3.18
C PRO A 138 11.99 -1.09 3.52
N TYR A 139 11.16 -0.63 2.57
CA TYR A 139 10.22 0.47 2.78
C TYR A 139 9.09 0.15 3.77
N ILE A 140 8.80 -1.13 4.04
CA ILE A 140 7.90 -1.53 5.13
C ILE A 140 8.67 -1.74 6.42
N LYS A 141 9.88 -2.33 6.35
CA LYS A 141 10.74 -2.55 7.54
C LYS A 141 10.97 -1.26 8.33
N GLN A 142 11.28 -0.15 7.65
CA GLN A 142 11.47 1.16 8.30
C GLN A 142 10.24 1.65 9.11
N LEU A 143 9.04 1.14 8.82
CA LEU A 143 7.80 1.52 9.50
C LEU A 143 7.52 0.66 10.74
N LEU A 144 8.36 -0.33 11.03
CA LEU A 144 8.20 -1.27 12.15
C LEU A 144 9.08 -0.92 13.35
N GLU A 145 9.91 0.12 13.21
CA GLU A 145 10.79 0.60 14.27
C GLU A 145 9.97 0.99 15.51
N PRO A 146 10.32 0.47 16.70
CA PRO A 146 9.63 0.83 17.92
C PRO A 146 9.84 2.32 18.22
N GLY A 147 8.75 3.02 18.56
CA GLY A 147 8.83 4.45 18.87
C GLY A 147 9.08 5.36 17.66
N LEU A 148 8.83 4.88 16.44
CA LEU A 148 8.98 5.66 15.20
C LEU A 148 8.27 7.02 15.29
N LYS A 149 9.05 8.09 15.18
CA LYS A 149 8.61 9.49 15.08
C LYS A 149 9.32 10.14 13.91
N PHE A 150 8.62 10.95 13.14
CA PHE A 150 9.20 11.68 12.01
C PHE A 150 8.57 13.08 11.91
N PRO A 151 9.35 14.12 11.55
CA PRO A 151 8.82 15.45 11.32
C PRO A 151 7.99 15.50 10.04
N LEU A 152 7.13 16.51 9.91
CA LEU A 152 6.43 16.86 8.67
C LEU A 152 6.87 18.26 8.21
N PRO A 153 8.05 18.39 7.55
CA PRO A 153 8.70 19.70 7.36
C PRO A 153 7.94 20.64 6.42
N HIS A 154 7.20 20.10 5.46
CA HIS A 154 6.51 20.89 4.44
C HIS A 154 5.00 20.86 4.65
N ARG A 155 4.51 21.62 5.64
CA ARG A 155 3.06 21.74 5.88
C ARG A 155 2.45 22.69 4.85
N ARG A 156 1.36 22.26 4.20
CA ARG A 156 0.58 23.11 3.28
C ARG A 156 -0.76 23.43 3.89
N THR A 157 -1.05 24.72 4.08
CA THR A 157 -2.37 25.22 4.47
C THR A 157 -3.19 25.52 3.22
N LYS A 158 -4.51 25.31 3.28
CA LYS A 158 -5.43 25.67 2.18
C LYS A 158 -6.02 27.06 2.48
N SER A 159 -5.88 27.98 1.54
CA SER A 159 -6.62 29.25 1.55
C SER A 159 -7.99 29.07 0.90
N LYS A 160 -9.02 29.69 1.48
CA LYS A 160 -10.34 29.81 0.83
C LYS A 160 -10.38 30.97 -0.18
N ALA A 161 -9.60 32.02 0.08
CA ALA A 161 -9.49 33.16 -0.80
C ALA A 161 -8.48 32.88 -1.93
N TRP A 162 -8.74 33.44 -3.12
CA TRP A 162 -7.84 33.36 -4.26
C TRP A 162 -6.52 34.10 -4.02
N TYR A 163 -6.59 35.22 -3.29
CA TYR A 163 -5.43 36.04 -2.93
C TYR A 163 -5.12 35.88 -1.44
N ALA A 164 -3.83 35.88 -1.10
CA ALA A 164 -3.35 35.95 0.27
C ALA A 164 -2.63 37.28 0.47
N ALA A 165 -2.98 38.00 1.54
CA ALA A 165 -2.33 39.26 1.90
C ALA A 165 -0.86 39.04 2.32
N ASN A 166 -0.55 37.88 2.89
CA ASN A 166 0.79 37.49 3.32
C ASN A 166 1.28 36.25 2.55
N ARG A 167 2.59 36.19 2.31
CA ARG A 167 3.22 35.02 1.68
C ARG A 167 3.07 33.79 2.59
N PRO A 168 2.55 32.66 2.08
CA PRO A 168 2.39 31.46 2.88
C PRO A 168 3.74 30.87 3.26
N VAL A 169 3.88 30.45 4.51
CA VAL A 169 5.05 29.73 5.02
C VAL A 169 4.70 28.26 5.28
N SER A 170 5.69 27.37 5.09
CA SER A 170 5.52 25.92 5.26
C SER A 170 6.03 25.38 6.61
N GLY A 171 6.68 26.23 7.42
CA GLY A 171 7.31 25.89 8.70
C GLY A 171 6.39 26.01 9.92
N PHE A 172 6.86 25.48 11.05
CA PHE A 172 6.21 25.56 12.35
C PHE A 172 6.22 27.01 12.85
N HIS A 173 5.11 27.73 12.74
CA HIS A 173 4.92 28.93 13.54
C HIS A 173 4.69 28.49 14.99
N PRO A 174 5.43 29.03 15.98
CA PRO A 174 4.89 29.07 17.33
C PRO A 174 3.59 29.86 17.20
N ILE A 175 2.46 29.21 17.49
CA ILE A 175 1.26 29.95 17.80
C ILE A 175 1.67 30.72 19.05
N HIS A 176 1.93 32.02 18.92
CA HIS A 176 2.10 32.88 20.07
C HIS A 176 0.77 32.90 20.81
N SER A 177 0.59 31.93 21.71
CA SER A 177 -0.25 32.15 22.89
C SER A 177 0.45 33.27 23.64
N SER A 178 -0.11 34.47 23.58
CA SER A 178 0.17 35.47 24.60
C SER A 178 0.00 34.79 25.97
N HIS A 179 0.96 35.00 26.86
CA HIS A 179 1.20 34.26 28.12
C HIS A 179 2.07 33.00 27.92
N ASP A 180 3.40 33.19 27.92
CA ASP A 180 4.24 32.71 29.04
C ASP A 180 5.74 32.98 28.81
N TYR A 181 6.29 33.76 29.76
CA TYR A 181 7.65 33.91 30.27
C TYR A 181 8.86 34.00 29.32
N MET A 182 9.52 35.17 29.43
CA MET A 182 10.93 35.38 29.12
C MET A 182 11.81 34.30 29.74
N LEU A 183 12.63 33.64 28.92
CA LEU A 183 13.96 33.20 29.31
C LEU A 183 14.98 33.84 28.36
N PRO A 184 15.98 34.57 28.88
CA PRO A 184 16.94 35.26 28.04
C PRO A 184 18.01 34.27 27.55
N GLY A 185 18.35 34.35 26.28
CA GLY A 185 19.65 33.89 25.78
C GLY A 185 19.72 32.45 25.30
N LEU A 186 19.17 32.17 24.12
CA LEU A 186 19.74 31.16 23.21
C LEU A 186 19.38 31.51 21.76
N LYS A 187 20.33 32.12 21.04
CA LYS A 187 20.27 32.28 19.59
C LYS A 187 20.59 30.92 18.95
N LEU A 188 19.59 30.30 18.32
CA LEU A 188 19.83 29.24 17.33
C LEU A 188 20.42 29.88 16.07
N VAL A 189 21.74 29.84 15.95
CA VAL A 189 22.46 30.17 14.71
C VAL A 189 22.40 28.93 13.82
N TYR A 190 21.70 29.01 12.69
CA TYR A 190 21.83 28.03 11.61
C TYR A 190 23.12 28.35 10.82
N PRO A 191 24.08 27.42 10.69
CA PRO A 191 25.22 27.65 9.81
C PRO A 191 24.79 27.41 8.35
N ILE A 192 24.74 28.50 7.59
CA ILE A 192 24.80 28.51 6.13
C ILE A 192 26.30 28.48 5.79
N SER A 193 26.82 27.39 5.23
CA SER A 193 27.91 27.45 4.24
C SER A 193 28.36 26.04 3.80
N ASN A 194 28.29 25.83 2.49
CA ASN A 194 28.99 24.80 1.74
C ASN A 194 30.47 25.22 1.63
N LYS A 195 31.41 24.45 2.18
CA LYS A 195 32.77 24.28 1.65
C LYS A 195 33.57 23.23 2.43
N MET A 196 34.17 22.31 1.69
CA MET A 196 35.30 21.48 2.12
C MET A 196 36.41 22.35 2.73
N MET A 197 36.92 21.97 3.90
CA MET A 197 38.35 22.03 4.24
C MET A 197 38.60 21.36 5.60
N ASN A 198 39.54 20.42 5.62
CA ASN A 198 40.17 19.90 6.83
C ASN A 198 40.79 21.05 7.64
N VAL A 199 40.53 21.11 8.94
CA VAL A 199 41.40 21.79 9.92
C VAL A 199 41.36 21.01 11.25
N LEU A 200 42.56 20.80 11.78
CA LEU A 200 42.94 20.05 12.98
C LEU A 200 42.77 20.82 14.31
N TYR A 201 43.01 20.08 15.41
CA TYR A 201 43.38 20.46 16.80
C TYR A 201 42.22 20.75 17.79
N TRP A 202 42.25 20.41 19.09
CA TRP A 202 43.32 20.15 20.07
C TRP A 202 42.84 19.11 21.11
N VAL A 203 43.74 18.24 21.62
CA VAL A 203 43.43 17.12 22.53
C VAL A 203 43.88 17.46 23.96
N ASN A 204 43.19 16.87 24.96
CA ASN A 204 43.71 16.55 26.29
C ASN A 204 45.04 15.75 26.21
N GLY A 205 46.13 16.42 25.82
CA GLY A 205 47.49 15.99 26.11
C GLY A 205 48.07 14.80 25.35
N LEU A 206 47.59 14.39 24.17
CA LEU A 206 48.33 13.52 23.21
C LEU A 206 47.62 13.41 21.84
N ILE A 207 48.34 13.71 20.75
CA ILE A 207 47.89 13.53 19.36
C ILE A 207 48.67 12.36 18.74
N LYS A 208 47.98 11.39 18.13
CA LYS A 208 48.56 10.43 17.17
C LYS A 208 47.76 10.47 15.87
N ALA A 209 48.45 10.57 14.74
CA ALA A 209 47.92 10.42 13.39
C ALA A 209 48.12 8.97 12.92
N VAL A 210 47.18 8.43 12.14
CA VAL A 210 47.42 7.28 11.26
C VAL A 210 46.68 7.55 9.95
N ASP A 211 47.37 7.24 8.85
CA ASP A 211 47.08 7.55 7.45
C ASP A 211 45.70 7.14 6.92
#